data_AF-W0V828-F1
#
_entry.id   AF-W0V828-F1
#
_cell.length_a   1.000
_cell.length_b   1.000
_cell.length_c   1.000
_cell.angle_alpha   90.00
_cell.angle_beta   90.00
_cell.angle_gamma   90.00
#
_symmetry.space_group_name_H-M   'P 1'
#
loop_
_entity.id
_entity.type
_entity.pdbx_description
1 polymer ?
#
loop_
_entity_poly.entity_id
_entity_poly.type
_entity_poly.pdbx_seq_one_letter_code
_entity_poly.pdbx_strand_id
1 'polypeptide(L)'
;MIIKIENLKICFFILAASISNTYAASTNQSITVPVSIHGVNYTADTFSYVVRNPADKSDKGAGELIDPFAAGGTVCCYQLPKQWKAGIQINIDITKWLQKKKNNKLQEVKEQYLVEVPRYDNGTPGELWVMRNPDGSIGVISSNYQPNHALWPGTVKGWPVPSREYQLERWEIYIKHEEGGVALFKNMLQELKSNPEKRALSAWNFALKNDPESLSKYSDSTDINFHLMLKNRYEDSLKIQEEKLQKLREERP
;
A
#
# COMPACT_ATOMS: atom_id res chain seq x y z
N MET A 1 -74.50 -48.53 -64.54
CA MET A 1 -74.06 -49.70 -65.32
C MET A 1 -72.68 -49.37 -65.86
N ILE A 2 -71.63 -49.94 -65.23
CA ILE A 2 -70.28 -50.31 -65.72
C ILE A 2 -69.45 -49.13 -66.36
N ILE A 3 -68.18 -48.81 -66.06
CA ILE A 3 -66.96 -49.59 -65.79
C ILE A 3 -65.94 -48.75 -64.97
N LYS A 4 -65.17 -49.46 -64.11
CA LYS A 4 -63.95 -49.12 -63.36
C LYS A 4 -62.83 -48.45 -64.18
N ILE A 5 -61.98 -47.64 -63.53
CA ILE A 5 -60.50 -47.74 -63.71
C ILE A 5 -59.82 -47.55 -62.35
N GLU A 6 -58.95 -48.49 -62.02
CA GLU A 6 -58.18 -48.63 -60.77
C GLU A 6 -56.77 -48.00 -60.88
N ASN A 7 -56.16 -47.84 -59.69
CA ASN A 7 -54.72 -47.84 -59.40
C ASN A 7 -53.91 -46.54 -59.58
N LEU A 8 -53.67 -45.85 -58.46
CA LEU A 8 -52.42 -45.12 -58.26
C LEU A 8 -51.93 -45.23 -56.81
N LYS A 9 -50.72 -45.78 -56.69
CA LYS A 9 -49.98 -46.10 -55.47
C LYS A 9 -49.76 -44.86 -54.60
N ILE A 10 -50.06 -44.93 -53.31
CA ILE A 10 -49.65 -43.94 -52.31
C ILE A 10 -48.69 -44.62 -51.32
N CYS A 11 -47.41 -44.30 -51.46
CA CYS A 11 -46.37 -44.59 -50.49
C CYS A 11 -46.57 -43.70 -49.26
N PHE A 12 -46.84 -44.30 -48.10
CA PHE A 12 -46.80 -43.60 -46.81
C PHE A 12 -45.34 -43.44 -46.36
N PHE A 13 -44.78 -42.24 -46.53
CA PHE A 13 -43.56 -41.82 -45.83
C PHE A 13 -43.96 -41.21 -44.48
N ILE A 14 -43.52 -41.83 -43.39
CA ILE A 14 -43.66 -41.33 -42.02
C ILE A 14 -42.67 -40.18 -41.84
N LEU A 15 -43.17 -38.96 -41.68
CA LEU A 15 -42.37 -37.78 -41.33
C LEU A 15 -42.29 -37.68 -39.80
N ALA A 16 -41.17 -38.12 -39.21
CA ALA A 16 -40.85 -37.86 -37.82
C ALA A 16 -40.32 -36.42 -37.68
N ALA A 17 -41.13 -35.53 -37.09
CA ALA A 17 -40.71 -34.18 -36.72
C ALA A 17 -39.96 -34.23 -35.38
N SER A 18 -38.63 -34.13 -35.42
CA SER A 18 -37.77 -33.95 -34.25
C SER A 18 -37.96 -32.54 -33.70
N ILE A 19 -38.54 -32.43 -32.50
CA ILE A 19 -38.62 -31.19 -31.74
C ILE A 19 -37.24 -30.94 -31.13
N SER A 20 -36.43 -30.14 -31.82
CA SER A 20 -35.17 -29.63 -31.29
C SER A 20 -35.47 -28.57 -30.22
N ASN A 21 -35.47 -29.00 -28.96
CA ASN A 21 -35.45 -28.11 -27.79
C ASN A 21 -34.12 -27.32 -27.80
N THR A 22 -34.14 -26.16 -28.45
CA THR A 22 -33.07 -25.17 -28.37
C THR A 22 -33.25 -24.44 -27.05
N TYR A 23 -32.60 -24.94 -26.00
CA TYR A 23 -32.31 -24.14 -24.81
C TYR A 23 -31.37 -23.01 -25.23
N ALA A 24 -31.94 -21.84 -25.52
CA ALA A 24 -31.19 -20.60 -25.58
C ALA A 24 -30.69 -20.33 -24.15
N ALA A 25 -29.44 -20.72 -23.87
CA ALA A 25 -28.71 -20.20 -22.74
C ALA A 25 -28.54 -18.69 -22.95
N SER A 26 -29.45 -17.89 -22.38
CA SER A 26 -29.27 -16.44 -22.33
C SER A 26 -28.00 -16.16 -21.52
N THR A 27 -26.96 -15.68 -22.19
CA THR A 27 -25.78 -15.13 -21.55
C THR A 27 -26.21 -13.86 -20.81
N ASN A 28 -26.65 -14.02 -19.56
CA ASN A 28 -26.84 -12.93 -18.60
C ASN A 28 -25.45 -12.38 -18.24
N GLN A 29 -24.85 -11.63 -19.17
CA GLN A 29 -23.66 -10.85 -18.90
C GLN A 29 -24.09 -9.74 -17.94
N SER A 30 -23.75 -9.89 -16.65
CA SER A 30 -24.09 -8.90 -15.64
C SER A 30 -23.44 -7.58 -16.03
N ILE A 31 -24.24 -6.53 -16.21
CA ILE A 31 -23.74 -5.18 -16.46
C ILE A 31 -22.84 -4.80 -15.29
N THR A 32 -21.56 -4.54 -15.56
CA THR A 32 -20.58 -4.08 -14.58
C THR A 32 -20.38 -2.57 -14.69
N VAL A 33 -19.83 -1.98 -13.63
CA VAL A 33 -19.37 -0.60 -13.59
C VAL A 33 -17.95 -0.55 -13.02
N PRO A 34 -17.08 0.33 -13.54
CA PRO A 34 -15.76 0.55 -12.97
C PRO A 34 -15.90 1.25 -11.61
N VAL A 35 -15.16 0.78 -10.62
CA VAL A 35 -15.05 1.41 -9.31
C VAL A 35 -13.59 1.71 -8.99
N SER A 36 -13.37 2.80 -8.25
CA SER A 36 -12.09 3.11 -7.62
C SER A 36 -11.73 2.06 -6.59
N ILE A 37 -10.45 1.91 -6.32
CA ILE A 37 -9.92 0.97 -5.32
C ILE A 37 -9.10 1.74 -4.29
N HIS A 38 -9.22 1.34 -3.04
CA HIS A 38 -8.49 1.88 -1.90
C HIS A 38 -7.90 0.76 -1.06
N GLY A 39 -6.78 1.03 -0.39
CA GLY A 39 -6.12 0.09 0.52
C GLY A 39 -6.13 0.64 1.94
N VAL A 40 -6.41 -0.20 2.94
CA VAL A 40 -6.33 0.18 4.36
C VAL A 40 -5.58 -0.89 5.13
N ASN A 41 -4.59 -0.47 5.91
CA ASN A 41 -3.72 -1.35 6.67
C ASN A 41 -3.90 -1.12 8.18
N TYR A 42 -4.47 -2.09 8.90
CA TYR A 42 -4.61 -2.04 10.35
C TYR A 42 -3.48 -2.77 11.10
N THR A 43 -2.35 -3.01 10.44
CA THR A 43 -1.26 -3.84 10.97
C THR A 43 0.09 -3.12 10.92
N ALA A 44 1.08 -3.74 11.57
CA ALA A 44 2.45 -3.23 11.67
C ALA A 44 3.33 -3.52 10.43
N ASP A 45 2.88 -4.34 9.47
CA ASP A 45 3.66 -4.59 8.25
C ASP A 45 3.06 -3.88 7.04
N THR A 46 3.94 -3.29 6.23
CA THR A 46 3.60 -2.76 4.91
C THR A 46 3.10 -3.89 4.00
N PHE A 47 2.09 -3.60 3.18
CA PHE A 47 1.65 -4.50 2.12
C PHE A 47 1.34 -3.76 0.82
N SER A 48 1.43 -4.45 -0.30
CA SER A 48 0.81 -4.03 -1.55
C SER A 48 -0.19 -5.08 -2.02
N TYR A 49 -1.10 -4.69 -2.91
CA TYR A 49 -2.17 -5.58 -3.35
C TYR A 49 -2.49 -5.44 -4.83
N VAL A 50 -3.06 -6.49 -5.43
CA VAL A 50 -3.68 -6.47 -6.75
C VAL A 50 -5.03 -7.16 -6.64
N VAL A 51 -6.09 -6.52 -7.12
CA VAL A 51 -7.42 -7.12 -7.21
C VAL A 51 -7.61 -7.74 -8.59
N ARG A 52 -8.19 -8.93 -8.65
CA ARG A 52 -8.46 -9.66 -9.89
C ARG A 52 -9.81 -10.33 -9.86
N ASN A 53 -10.48 -10.33 -11.00
CA ASN A 53 -11.66 -11.13 -11.19
C ASN A 53 -11.26 -12.61 -11.39
N PRO A 54 -11.80 -13.54 -10.58
CA PRO A 54 -11.47 -14.96 -10.71
C PRO A 54 -11.98 -15.58 -12.02
N ALA A 55 -13.06 -15.03 -12.60
CA ALA A 55 -13.66 -15.53 -13.84
C ALA A 55 -13.09 -14.84 -15.09
N ASP A 56 -12.60 -13.60 -14.96
CA ASP A 56 -12.02 -12.83 -16.07
C ASP A 56 -10.63 -12.29 -15.68
N LYS A 57 -9.57 -12.95 -16.15
CA LYS A 57 -8.20 -12.56 -15.84
C LYS A 57 -7.79 -11.20 -16.40
N SER A 58 -8.55 -10.63 -17.34
CA SER A 58 -8.29 -9.31 -17.91
C SER A 58 -8.77 -8.17 -16.99
N ASP A 59 -9.78 -8.43 -16.17
CA ASP A 59 -10.31 -7.50 -15.17
C ASP A 59 -9.48 -7.55 -13.89
N LYS A 60 -8.58 -6.58 -13.77
CA LYS A 60 -7.65 -6.42 -12.65
C LYS A 60 -7.40 -4.95 -12.35
N GLY A 61 -7.15 -4.65 -11.09
CA GLY A 61 -6.70 -3.34 -10.61
C GLY A 61 -5.46 -3.48 -9.73
N ALA A 62 -4.45 -2.66 -9.97
CA ALA A 62 -3.26 -2.62 -9.12
C ALA A 62 -3.50 -1.65 -7.95
N GLY A 63 -3.18 -2.11 -6.75
CA GLY A 63 -3.19 -1.31 -5.52
C GLY A 63 -1.88 -0.58 -5.28
N GLU A 64 -1.89 0.31 -4.29
CA GLU A 64 -0.70 1.02 -3.80
C GLU A 64 0.09 0.17 -2.80
N LEU A 65 1.28 0.66 -2.45
CA LEU A 65 2.01 0.21 -1.26
C LEU A 65 1.42 0.95 -0.05
N ILE A 66 0.90 0.20 0.93
CA ILE A 66 0.25 0.74 2.12
C ILE A 66 1.14 0.53 3.33
N ASP A 67 1.59 1.64 3.92
CA ASP A 67 2.41 1.65 5.12
C ASP A 67 1.69 1.08 6.35
N PRO A 68 2.43 0.73 7.42
CA PRO A 68 1.84 0.26 8.67
C PRO A 68 0.85 1.28 9.23
N PHE A 69 -0.33 0.81 9.64
CA PHE A 69 -1.37 1.66 10.21
C PHE A 69 -1.72 2.89 9.34
N ALA A 70 -1.81 2.69 8.02
CA ALA A 70 -2.10 3.74 7.05
C ALA A 70 -3.20 3.33 6.06
N ALA A 71 -3.65 4.28 5.24
CA ALA A 71 -4.53 4.05 4.11
C ALA A 71 -3.93 4.67 2.84
N GLY A 72 -4.19 4.04 1.70
CA GLY A 72 -3.80 4.51 0.38
C GLY A 72 -4.73 5.61 -0.14
N GLY A 73 -4.32 6.18 -1.26
CA GLY A 73 -5.16 7.07 -2.05
C GLY A 73 -6.22 6.32 -2.85
N THR A 74 -6.53 6.87 -4.02
CA THR A 74 -7.53 6.34 -4.95
C THR A 74 -6.81 5.81 -6.18
N VAL A 75 -6.98 4.52 -6.50
CA VAL A 75 -6.45 3.93 -7.74
C VAL A 75 -7.53 3.35 -8.62
N CYS A 76 -7.29 3.37 -9.93
CA CYS A 76 -8.23 2.88 -10.93
C CYS A 76 -7.78 1.53 -11.49
N CYS A 77 -8.67 0.62 -11.83
CA CYS A 77 -10.07 0.47 -11.43
C CYS A 77 -10.36 -1.03 -11.36
N TYR A 78 -11.50 -1.40 -10.80
CA TYR A 78 -12.01 -2.79 -10.85
C TYR A 78 -13.47 -2.80 -11.29
N GLN A 79 -13.91 -3.85 -12.01
CA GLN A 79 -15.30 -3.96 -12.43
C GLN A 79 -16.16 -4.66 -11.37
N LEU A 80 -17.21 -4.01 -10.90
CA LEU A 80 -18.22 -4.62 -10.02
C LEU A 80 -19.58 -4.73 -10.74
N PRO A 81 -20.35 -5.80 -10.51
CA PRO A 81 -21.73 -5.89 -10.99
C PRO A 81 -22.56 -4.71 -10.48
N LYS A 82 -23.35 -4.10 -11.36
CA LYS A 82 -24.24 -2.97 -11.03
C LYS A 82 -25.27 -3.33 -9.95
N GLN A 83 -25.70 -4.59 -9.93
CA GLN A 83 -26.59 -5.15 -8.91
C GLN A 83 -25.86 -6.24 -8.15
N TRP A 84 -25.92 -6.16 -6.82
CA TRP A 84 -25.33 -7.18 -5.97
C TRP A 84 -26.09 -8.51 -6.08
N LYS A 85 -25.34 -9.62 -6.06
CA LYS A 85 -25.85 -10.99 -5.91
C LYS A 85 -24.92 -11.75 -4.97
N ALA A 86 -25.44 -12.79 -4.31
CA ALA A 86 -24.62 -13.65 -3.47
C ALA A 86 -23.50 -14.32 -4.28
N GLY A 87 -22.32 -14.50 -3.67
CA GLY A 87 -21.18 -15.18 -4.30
C GLY A 87 -20.35 -14.32 -5.26
N ILE A 88 -20.42 -12.99 -5.20
CA ILE A 88 -19.44 -12.14 -5.91
C ILE A 88 -18.09 -12.31 -5.24
N GLN A 89 -17.11 -12.87 -5.95
CA GLN A 89 -15.78 -13.15 -5.43
C GLN A 89 -14.71 -12.33 -6.15
N ILE A 90 -13.67 -11.92 -5.41
CA ILE A 90 -12.49 -11.23 -5.91
C ILE A 90 -11.24 -11.98 -5.42
N ASN A 91 -10.26 -12.16 -6.30
CA ASN A 91 -8.92 -12.57 -5.90
C ASN A 91 -8.09 -11.35 -5.50
N ILE A 92 -7.51 -11.38 -4.31
CA ILE A 92 -6.60 -10.36 -3.80
C ILE A 92 -5.21 -10.98 -3.70
N ASP A 93 -4.30 -10.56 -4.57
CA ASP A 93 -2.89 -10.91 -4.47
C ASP A 93 -2.23 -9.90 -3.54
N ILE A 94 -1.69 -10.34 -2.41
CA ILE A 94 -0.95 -9.52 -1.46
C ILE A 94 0.53 -9.78 -1.60
N THR A 95 1.33 -8.72 -1.56
CA THR A 95 2.77 -8.79 -1.34
C THR A 95 3.11 -8.11 -0.02
N LYS A 96 3.79 -8.82 0.88
CA LYS A 96 4.29 -8.29 2.16
C LYS A 96 5.78 -8.58 2.31
N TRP A 97 6.45 -7.79 3.13
CA TRP A 97 7.88 -7.93 3.39
C TRP A 97 8.09 -8.26 4.86
N LEU A 98 8.63 -9.45 5.13
CA LEU A 98 8.99 -9.80 6.49
C LEU A 98 10.22 -9.00 6.91
N GLN A 99 10.17 -8.45 8.13
CA GLN A 99 11.29 -7.81 8.81
C GLN A 99 12.56 -8.66 8.71
N LYS A 100 13.71 -8.01 8.53
CA LYS A 100 14.99 -8.65 8.20
C LYS A 100 15.32 -9.77 9.20
N LYS A 101 15.45 -11.01 8.70
CA LYS A 101 16.24 -12.04 9.38
C LYS A 101 17.74 -11.78 9.16
N LYS A 102 18.57 -12.38 10.04
CA LYS A 102 20.05 -12.30 10.19
C LYS A 102 20.92 -12.15 8.91
N ASN A 103 20.38 -12.42 7.72
CA ASN A 103 21.11 -12.42 6.44
C ASN A 103 20.86 -11.17 5.56
N ASN A 104 20.33 -10.07 6.13
CA ASN A 104 20.14 -8.77 5.46
C ASN A 104 19.26 -8.74 4.18
N LYS A 105 18.60 -9.83 3.82
CA LYS A 105 17.64 -9.88 2.71
C LYS A 105 16.22 -9.63 3.22
N LEU A 106 15.52 -8.68 2.59
CA LEU A 106 14.07 -8.54 2.76
C LEU A 106 13.42 -9.76 2.13
N GLN A 107 12.62 -10.49 2.91
CA GLN A 107 11.89 -11.64 2.40
C GLN A 107 10.52 -11.16 1.92
N GLU A 108 10.34 -11.14 0.61
CA GLU A 108 9.05 -10.94 -0.02
C GLU A 108 8.19 -12.19 0.14
N VAL A 109 6.96 -12.02 0.62
CA VAL A 109 5.96 -13.07 0.76
C VAL A 109 4.75 -12.67 -0.07
N LYS A 110 4.34 -13.58 -0.96
CA LYS A 110 3.16 -13.42 -1.82
C LYS A 110 2.08 -14.37 -1.37
N GLU A 111 0.89 -13.84 -1.16
CA GLU A 111 -0.28 -14.59 -0.72
C GLU A 111 -1.47 -14.23 -1.61
N GLN A 112 -2.37 -15.18 -1.83
CA GLN A 112 -3.57 -14.95 -2.63
C GLN A 112 -4.79 -15.30 -1.79
N TYR A 113 -5.77 -14.40 -1.78
CA TYR A 113 -7.00 -14.55 -1.03
C TYR A 113 -8.20 -14.47 -1.96
N LEU A 114 -9.06 -15.47 -1.92
CA LEU A 114 -10.38 -15.40 -2.55
C LEU A 114 -11.37 -14.88 -1.52
N VAL A 115 -11.89 -13.67 -1.73
CA VAL A 115 -12.78 -12.99 -0.78
C VAL A 115 -14.12 -12.70 -1.43
N GLU A 116 -15.19 -12.78 -0.65
CA GLU A 116 -16.53 -12.41 -1.10
C GLU A 116 -16.76 -10.91 -0.87
N VAL A 117 -17.44 -10.26 -1.82
CA VAL A 117 -17.89 -8.86 -1.70
C VAL A 117 -19.22 -8.85 -0.96
N PRO A 118 -19.30 -8.24 0.24
CA PRO A 118 -20.55 -8.12 0.97
C PRO A 118 -21.60 -7.33 0.19
N ARG A 119 -22.85 -7.43 0.64
CA ARG A 119 -23.97 -6.70 0.04
C ARG A 119 -23.69 -5.19 0.02
N TYR A 120 -23.96 -4.55 -1.10
CA TYR A 120 -23.83 -3.10 -1.23
C TYR A 120 -24.83 -2.38 -0.31
N ASP A 121 -24.38 -1.42 0.47
CA ASP A 121 -25.21 -0.71 1.47
C ASP A 121 -26.47 -0.10 0.87
N ASN A 122 -26.33 0.59 -0.26
CA ASN A 122 -27.43 1.28 -0.95
C ASN A 122 -27.93 0.52 -2.20
N GLY A 123 -27.59 -0.77 -2.33
CA GLY A 123 -27.95 -1.59 -3.49
C GLY A 123 -27.17 -1.30 -4.78
N THR A 124 -26.30 -0.29 -4.77
CA THR A 124 -25.39 0.07 -5.86
C THR A 124 -23.94 -0.03 -5.41
N PRO A 125 -23.00 -0.44 -6.27
CA PRO A 125 -21.59 -0.49 -5.90
C PRO A 125 -21.07 0.93 -5.61
N GLY A 126 -20.33 1.05 -4.52
CA GLY A 126 -19.44 2.18 -4.26
C GLY A 126 -17.98 1.84 -4.59
N GLU A 127 -17.05 2.60 -4.04
CA GLU A 127 -15.61 2.33 -4.16
C GLU A 127 -15.25 0.99 -3.50
N LEU A 128 -14.24 0.30 -4.03
CA LEU A 128 -13.74 -0.97 -3.52
C LEU A 128 -12.64 -0.73 -2.48
N TRP A 129 -12.86 -1.15 -1.25
CA TRP A 129 -11.88 -1.04 -0.18
C TRP A 129 -11.26 -2.40 0.11
N VAL A 130 -9.95 -2.52 -0.10
CA VAL A 130 -9.14 -3.68 0.29
C VAL A 130 -8.57 -3.42 1.68
N MET A 131 -8.87 -4.29 2.62
CA MET A 131 -8.49 -4.11 4.02
C MET A 131 -7.59 -5.24 4.46
N ARG A 132 -6.46 -4.90 5.07
CA ARG A 132 -5.71 -5.81 5.93
C ARG A 132 -6.13 -5.53 7.37
N ASN A 133 -6.96 -6.41 7.92
CA ASN A 133 -7.56 -6.27 9.24
C ASN A 133 -6.53 -6.40 10.37
N PRO A 134 -6.85 -6.01 11.62
CA PRO A 134 -5.93 -6.09 12.75
C PRO A 134 -5.36 -7.50 13.02
N ASP A 135 -6.11 -8.55 12.71
CA ASP A 135 -5.69 -9.96 12.82
C ASP A 135 -4.83 -10.43 11.63
N GLY A 136 -4.58 -9.56 10.65
CA GLY A 136 -3.85 -9.84 9.42
C GLY A 136 -4.69 -10.47 8.31
N SER A 137 -5.99 -10.73 8.54
CA SER A 137 -6.89 -11.22 7.51
C SER A 137 -7.12 -10.17 6.42
N ILE A 138 -7.40 -10.64 5.20
CA ILE A 138 -7.70 -9.79 4.06
C ILE A 138 -9.19 -9.81 3.80
N GLY A 139 -9.77 -8.63 3.62
CA GLY A 139 -11.18 -8.46 3.29
C GLY A 139 -11.40 -7.37 2.26
N VAL A 140 -12.61 -7.36 1.70
CA VAL A 140 -13.08 -6.31 0.79
C VAL A 140 -14.47 -5.85 1.13
N ILE A 141 -14.76 -4.57 0.88
CA ILE A 141 -16.12 -4.02 0.91
C ILE A 141 -16.30 -3.02 -0.23
N SER A 142 -17.55 -2.81 -0.65
CA SER A 142 -17.92 -1.76 -1.59
C SER A 142 -18.68 -0.66 -0.84
N SER A 143 -18.13 0.55 -0.80
CA SER A 143 -18.63 1.65 0.03
C SER A 143 -18.16 3.01 -0.51
N ASN A 144 -19.05 4.01 -0.50
CA ASN A 144 -18.68 5.42 -0.72
C ASN A 144 -18.37 6.15 0.60
N TYR A 145 -18.55 5.47 1.73
CA TYR A 145 -18.19 5.97 3.05
C TYR A 145 -16.75 5.59 3.36
N GLN A 146 -16.04 6.45 4.09
CA GLN A 146 -14.69 6.20 4.61
C GLN A 146 -14.75 5.45 5.94
N PRO A 147 -13.66 4.79 6.40
CA PRO A 147 -13.63 3.99 7.63
C PRO A 147 -14.12 4.68 8.91
N ASN A 148 -13.98 6.00 9.02
CA ASN A 148 -14.43 6.79 10.16
C ASN A 148 -15.89 7.28 10.05
N HIS A 149 -16.58 7.01 8.94
CA HIS A 149 -17.96 7.43 8.75
C HIS A 149 -18.94 6.50 9.49
N ALA A 150 -20.02 7.06 10.05
CA ALA A 150 -21.00 6.29 10.83
C ALA A 150 -21.69 5.16 10.02
N LEU A 151 -21.84 5.37 8.71
CA LEU A 151 -22.42 4.40 7.78
C LEU A 151 -21.39 3.46 7.13
N TRP A 152 -20.13 3.49 7.54
CA TRP A 152 -19.12 2.56 7.03
C TRP A 152 -19.54 1.10 7.27
N PRO A 153 -19.56 0.23 6.25
CA PRO A 153 -20.04 -1.15 6.41
C PRO A 153 -18.96 -2.11 6.93
N GLY A 154 -17.69 -1.70 6.95
CA GLY A 154 -16.60 -2.56 7.41
C GLY A 154 -16.73 -2.88 8.90
N THR A 155 -16.23 -4.05 9.29
CA THR A 155 -16.27 -4.54 10.68
C THR A 155 -15.36 -3.71 11.59
N VAL A 156 -14.22 -3.26 11.07
CA VAL A 156 -13.29 -2.35 11.75
C VAL A 156 -13.77 -0.91 11.52
N LYS A 157 -14.06 -0.20 12.61
CA LYS A 157 -14.52 1.20 12.59
C LYS A 157 -13.35 2.13 12.88
N GLY A 158 -13.31 3.26 12.16
CA GLY A 158 -12.26 4.26 12.28
C GLY A 158 -11.06 4.00 11.38
N TRP A 159 -10.21 5.02 11.24
CA TRP A 159 -8.93 4.88 10.55
C TRP A 159 -7.97 3.99 11.37
N PRO A 160 -6.98 3.36 10.72
CA PRO A 160 -5.94 2.63 11.44
C PRO A 160 -5.26 3.48 12.50
N VAL A 161 -5.11 2.93 13.70
CA VAL A 161 -4.40 3.55 14.81
C VAL A 161 -3.18 2.68 15.13
N PRO A 162 -1.96 3.25 15.13
CA PRO A 162 -0.76 2.51 15.49
C PRO A 162 -0.83 1.83 16.85
N SER A 163 -0.47 0.55 16.92
CA SER A 163 -0.37 -0.16 18.20
C SER A 163 0.74 0.44 19.07
N ARG A 164 0.64 0.24 20.39
CA ARG A 164 1.65 0.76 21.32
C ARG A 164 3.02 0.15 21.06
N GLU A 165 3.07 -1.13 20.72
CA GLU A 165 4.30 -1.86 20.38
C GLU A 165 4.96 -1.24 19.15
N TYR A 166 4.18 -0.94 18.10
CA TYR A 166 4.69 -0.29 16.91
C TYR A 166 5.21 1.13 17.22
N GLN A 167 4.46 1.91 18.01
CA GLN A 167 4.89 3.25 18.41
C GLN A 167 6.20 3.21 19.19
N LEU A 168 6.36 2.26 20.12
CA LEU A 168 7.59 2.05 20.88
C LEU A 168 8.77 1.64 20.00
N GLU A 169 8.58 0.70 19.06
CA GLU A 169 9.63 0.31 18.10
C GLU A 169 10.12 1.51 17.28
N ARG A 170 9.18 2.32 16.75
CA ARG A 170 9.51 3.52 15.99
C ARG A 170 10.22 4.57 16.85
N TRP A 171 9.74 4.76 18.08
CA TRP A 171 10.34 5.67 19.04
C TRP A 171 11.79 5.29 19.36
N GLU A 172 12.09 4.00 19.59
CA GLU A 172 13.45 3.52 19.85
C GLU A 172 14.40 3.81 18.68
N ILE A 173 13.92 3.65 17.44
CA ILE A 173 14.69 3.99 16.24
C ILE A 173 15.04 5.49 16.22
N TYR A 174 14.07 6.36 16.52
CA TYR A 174 14.28 7.81 16.55
C TYR A 174 15.21 8.25 17.69
N ILE A 175 15.04 7.69 18.89
CA ILE A 175 15.95 7.94 20.01
C ILE A 175 17.38 7.57 19.63
N LYS A 176 17.60 6.37 19.08
CA LYS A 176 18.93 5.93 18.68
C LYS A 176 19.55 6.82 17.60
N HIS A 177 18.74 7.29 16.66
CA HIS A 177 19.18 8.23 15.64
C HIS A 177 19.66 9.55 16.25
N GLU A 178 18.87 10.16 17.13
CA GLU A 178 19.25 11.43 17.77
C GLU A 178 20.41 11.28 18.75
N GLU A 179 20.50 10.17 19.48
CA GLU A 179 21.68 9.85 20.32
C GLU A 179 22.96 9.77 19.48
N GLY A 180 22.87 9.16 18.29
CA GLY A 180 23.98 9.14 17.33
C GLY A 180 24.38 10.54 16.87
N GLY A 181 23.39 11.43 16.62
CA GLY A 181 23.63 12.83 16.28
C GLY A 181 24.33 13.61 17.39
N VAL A 182 23.88 13.47 18.64
CA VAL A 182 24.52 14.08 19.82
C VAL A 182 25.96 13.59 19.97
N ALA A 183 26.18 12.28 19.88
CA ALA A 183 27.52 11.70 19.96
C ALA A 183 28.44 12.21 18.84
N LEU A 184 27.93 12.32 17.61
CA LEU A 184 28.68 12.83 16.46
C LEU A 184 29.18 14.26 16.70
N PHE A 185 28.30 15.18 17.10
CA PHE A 185 28.69 16.59 17.29
C PHE A 185 29.59 16.79 18.52
N LYS A 186 29.39 16.03 19.60
CA LYS A 186 30.34 16.00 20.73
C LYS A 186 31.74 15.57 20.27
N ASN A 187 31.83 14.53 19.45
CA ASN A 187 33.10 14.07 18.91
C ASN A 187 33.73 15.12 17.97
N MET A 188 32.96 15.76 17.09
CA MET A 188 33.47 16.81 16.19
C MET A 188 34.01 18.02 16.94
N LEU A 189 33.33 18.47 18.01
CA LEU A 189 33.80 19.55 18.88
C LEU A 189 35.09 19.15 19.61
N GLN A 190 35.14 17.93 20.13
CA GLN A 190 36.33 17.41 20.81
C GLN A 190 37.52 17.27 19.86
N GLU A 191 37.31 16.79 18.64
CA GLU A 191 38.32 16.76 17.57
C GLU A 191 38.78 18.16 17.20
N LEU A 192 37.87 19.12 17.03
CA LEU A 192 38.23 20.51 16.72
C LEU A 192 39.07 21.13 17.83
N LYS A 193 38.79 20.81 19.10
CA LYS A 193 39.56 21.27 20.26
C LYS A 193 40.94 20.61 20.36
N SER A 194 41.03 19.31 20.09
CA SER A 194 42.27 18.53 20.30
C SER A 194 43.20 18.51 19.09
N ASN A 195 42.64 18.59 17.89
CA ASN A 195 43.38 18.61 16.63
C ASN A 195 42.62 19.46 15.58
N PRO A 196 42.63 20.80 15.74
CA PRO A 196 41.84 21.71 14.91
C PRO A 196 42.16 21.59 13.43
N GLU A 197 43.45 21.50 13.07
CA GLU A 197 43.89 21.39 11.67
C GLU A 197 43.34 20.13 11.00
N LYS A 198 43.43 18.97 11.66
CA LYS A 198 42.91 17.71 11.11
C LYS A 198 41.40 17.77 10.89
N ARG A 199 40.65 18.27 11.88
CA ARG A 199 39.18 18.37 11.81
C ARG A 199 38.75 19.36 10.73
N ALA A 200 39.41 20.51 10.66
CA ALA A 200 39.13 21.55 9.67
C ALA A 200 39.48 21.08 8.26
N LEU A 201 40.62 20.41 8.04
CA LEU A 201 40.97 19.81 6.75
C LEU A 201 39.94 18.77 6.29
N SER A 202 39.48 17.91 7.21
CA SER A 202 38.44 16.93 6.89
C SER A 202 37.11 17.60 6.51
N ALA A 203 36.71 18.65 7.24
CA ALA A 203 35.51 19.43 6.93
C ALA A 203 35.64 20.19 5.60
N TRP A 204 36.81 20.77 5.33
CA TRP A 204 37.14 21.47 4.09
C TRP A 204 37.04 20.54 2.88
N ASN A 205 37.67 19.37 2.94
CA ASN A 205 37.62 18.39 1.85
C ASN A 205 36.20 17.88 1.59
N PHE A 206 35.41 17.71 2.66
CA PHE A 206 33.99 17.39 2.51
C PHE A 206 33.22 18.53 1.83
N ALA A 207 33.43 19.78 2.24
CA ALA A 207 32.78 20.94 1.65
C ALA A 207 33.20 21.15 0.19
N LEU A 208 34.49 21.03 -0.16
CA LEU A 208 34.97 21.09 -1.55
C LEU A 208 34.22 20.12 -2.49
N LYS A 209 33.90 18.93 -1.99
CA LYS A 209 33.22 17.90 -2.78
C LYS A 209 31.72 18.15 -2.93
N ASN A 210 31.06 18.66 -1.88
CA ASN A 210 29.60 18.66 -1.80
C ASN A 210 28.98 20.06 -1.90
N ASP A 211 29.73 21.10 -1.52
CA ASP A 211 29.30 22.50 -1.44
C ASP A 211 30.52 23.45 -1.47
N PRO A 212 31.23 23.54 -2.61
CA PRO A 212 32.44 24.36 -2.71
C PRO A 212 32.14 25.86 -2.61
N GLU A 213 30.93 26.31 -2.96
CA GLU A 213 30.53 27.71 -2.90
C GLU A 213 30.56 28.24 -1.46
N SER A 214 30.21 27.40 -0.47
CA SER A 214 30.30 27.73 0.95
C SER A 214 31.70 28.12 1.44
N LEU A 215 32.74 27.74 0.68
CA LEU A 215 34.14 28.00 1.01
C LEU A 215 34.68 29.30 0.44
N SER A 216 33.98 29.95 -0.50
CA SER A 216 34.43 31.17 -1.20
C SER A 216 34.84 32.34 -0.29
N LYS A 217 34.34 32.34 0.95
CA LYS A 217 34.61 33.35 1.99
C LYS A 217 35.79 33.02 2.91
N TYR A 218 36.50 31.92 2.67
CA TYR A 218 37.63 31.47 3.48
C TYR A 218 38.85 31.22 2.59
N SER A 219 40.03 31.46 3.15
CA SER A 219 41.29 31.33 2.39
C SER A 219 41.65 29.85 2.17
N ASP A 220 41.58 29.04 3.22
CA ASP A 220 41.84 27.60 3.20
C ASP A 220 41.33 26.92 4.50
N SER A 221 41.64 25.64 4.70
CA SER A 221 41.25 24.88 5.90
C SER A 221 41.87 25.35 7.21
N THR A 222 42.90 26.21 7.16
CA THR A 222 43.59 26.78 8.33
C THR A 222 43.09 28.17 8.70
N ASP A 223 42.20 28.75 7.89
CA ASP A 223 41.59 30.05 8.13
C ASP A 223 40.86 30.09 9.49
N ILE A 224 41.21 31.06 10.33
CA ILE A 224 40.64 31.22 11.67
C ILE A 224 39.12 31.44 11.64
N ASN A 225 38.61 32.13 10.62
CA ASN A 225 37.17 32.35 10.44
C ASN A 225 36.46 31.06 10.02
N PHE A 226 37.14 30.18 9.29
CA PHE A 226 36.63 28.85 8.98
C PHE A 226 36.55 27.98 10.25
N HIS A 227 37.57 28.03 11.11
CA HIS A 227 37.57 27.30 12.39
C HIS A 227 36.47 27.81 13.33
N LEU A 228 36.28 29.13 13.42
CA LEU A 228 35.21 29.73 14.20
C LEU A 228 33.82 29.34 13.66
N MET A 229 33.65 29.34 12.34
CA MET A 229 32.40 28.87 11.73
C MET A 229 32.12 27.40 12.04
N LEU A 230 33.13 26.52 11.94
CA LEU A 230 32.96 25.10 12.27
C LEU A 230 32.55 24.92 13.74
N LYS A 231 33.21 25.63 14.65
CA LYS A 231 32.87 25.60 16.08
C LYS A 231 31.42 26.00 16.30
N ASN A 232 31.00 27.17 15.82
CA ASN A 232 29.64 27.65 15.99
C ASN A 232 28.62 26.68 15.38
N ARG A 233 28.89 26.18 14.16
CA ARG A 233 28.02 25.21 13.49
C ARG A 233 27.86 23.92 14.30
N TYR A 234 28.93 23.39 14.87
CA TYR A 234 28.88 22.16 15.67
C TYR A 234 28.21 22.38 17.03
N GLU A 235 28.43 23.53 17.67
CA GLU A 235 27.74 23.91 18.91
C GLU A 235 26.23 24.08 18.69
N ASP A 236 25.83 24.80 17.64
CA ASP A 236 24.42 24.97 17.26
C ASP A 236 23.76 23.63 16.92
N SER A 237 24.45 22.79 16.14
CA SER A 237 23.93 21.47 15.77
C SER A 237 23.82 20.55 16.99
N LEU A 238 24.80 20.58 17.90
CA LEU A 238 24.73 19.81 19.14
C LEU A 238 23.53 20.22 19.98
N LYS A 239 23.33 21.53 20.17
CA LYS A 239 22.18 22.05 20.92
C LYS A 239 20.85 21.59 20.32
N ILE A 240 20.68 21.72 19.00
CA ILE A 240 19.46 21.28 18.30
C ILE A 240 19.22 19.77 18.51
N GLN A 241 20.27 18.95 18.42
CA GLN A 241 20.13 17.50 18.60
C GLN A 241 19.84 17.11 20.05
N GLU A 242 20.41 17.81 21.03
CA GLU A 242 20.10 17.61 22.46
C GLU A 242 18.66 18.00 22.78
N GLU A 243 18.15 19.11 22.24
CA GLU A 243 16.75 19.55 22.39
C GLU A 243 15.77 18.53 21.77
N LYS A 244 16.06 18.02 20.56
CA LYS A 244 15.25 16.97 19.92
C LYS A 244 15.26 15.68 20.73
N LEU A 245 16.42 15.25 21.20
CA LEU A 245 16.55 14.04 22.01
C LEU A 245 15.78 14.18 23.33
N GLN A 246 15.86 15.33 23.99
CA GLN A 246 15.08 15.60 25.19
C GLN A 246 13.58 15.53 24.91
N LYS A 247 13.11 16.23 23.86
CA LYS A 247 11.70 16.20 23.46
C LYS A 247 11.22 14.77 23.19
N LEU A 248 11.98 13.97 22.45
CA LEU A 248 11.61 12.57 22.20
C LEU A 248 11.54 11.74 23.49
N ARG A 249 12.40 11.99 24.48
CA ARG A 249 12.37 11.31 25.78
C ARG A 249 11.13 11.67 26.60
N GLU A 250 10.68 12.91 26.50
CA GLU A 250 9.45 13.40 27.14
C GLU A 250 8.19 12.86 26.45
N GLU A 251 8.21 12.69 25.13
CA GLU A 251 7.10 12.22 24.30
C GLU A 251 7.05 10.68 24.12
N ARG A 252 7.55 9.92 25.10
CA ARG A 252 7.54 8.45 25.02
C ARG A 252 6.09 7.90 24.96
N PRO A 253 5.75 7.04 23.98
CA PRO A 253 4.43 6.39 23.87
C PRO A 253 4.08 5.33 24.94
#